data_AF-A0A2N4YTY7-F1
#
_entry.id   AF-A0A2N4YTY7-F1
#
_cell.length_a   1.000
_cell.length_b   1.000
_cell.length_c   1.000
_cell.angle_alpha   90.00
_cell.angle_beta   90.00
_cell.angle_gamma   90.00
#
_symmetry.space_group_name_H-M   'P 1'
#
loop_
_entity.id
_entity.type
_entity.pdbx_description
1 polymer ?
#
loop_
_entity_poly.entity_id
_entity_poly.type
_entity_poly.pdbx_seq_one_letter_code
_entity_poly.pdbx_strand_id
1 'polypeptide(L)'
;TVTLAQDHQLVLNIATQPLKPGAAVTLGIRPEHLTPDVTTGTVVEFQCEVVERLGNNTYLFGQCYGHDNVKVLLPGDVHFRPWQKINLAFDERFCMVFDENDLRISADIPAPDAH
;
A
#
# COMPACT_ATOMS: atom_id res chain seq x y z
N THR A 1 6.95 -5.99 -13.03
CA THR A 1 7.71 -5.01 -12.23
C THR A 1 7.12 -3.64 -12.47
N VAL A 2 6.96 -2.86 -11.41
CA VAL A 2 6.61 -1.44 -11.47
C VAL A 2 7.77 -0.63 -10.90
N THR A 3 8.05 0.52 -11.49
CA THR A 3 9.03 1.47 -10.98
C THR A 3 8.29 2.56 -10.23
N LEU A 4 8.61 2.74 -8.96
CA LEU A 4 8.14 3.82 -8.10
C LEU A 4 9.11 5.01 -8.18
N ALA A 5 8.76 6.11 -7.52
CA ALA A 5 9.67 7.24 -7.36
C ALA A 5 11.01 6.82 -6.70
N GLN A 6 12.05 7.63 -6.95
CA GLN A 6 13.42 7.39 -6.50
C GLN A 6 14.01 6.05 -6.98
N ASP A 7 13.61 5.60 -8.18
CA ASP A 7 14.07 4.36 -8.83
C ASP A 7 13.83 3.07 -8.05
N HIS A 8 12.93 3.08 -7.05
CA HIS A 8 12.53 1.87 -6.33
C HIS A 8 11.72 0.97 -7.27
N GLN A 9 11.96 -0.33 -7.21
CA GLN A 9 11.24 -1.31 -8.02
C GLN A 9 10.47 -2.28 -7.13
N LEU A 10 9.22 -2.53 -7.49
CA LEU A 10 8.41 -3.59 -6.90
C LEU A 10 8.07 -4.63 -7.96
N VAL A 11 8.25 -5.90 -7.60
CA VAL A 11 7.74 -7.02 -8.39
C VAL A 11 6.42 -7.43 -7.77
N LEU A 12 5.33 -7.22 -8.52
CA LEU A 12 3.98 -7.56 -8.11
C LEU A 12 3.45 -8.65 -9.04
N ASN A 13 3.04 -9.78 -8.47
CA ASN A 13 2.40 -10.88 -9.19
C ASN A 13 0.90 -10.62 -9.39
N ILE A 14 0.59 -9.53 -10.09
CA ILE A 14 -0.78 -9.10 -10.38
C ILE A 14 -1.03 -9.26 -11.88
N ALA A 15 -2.07 -10.01 -12.22
CA ALA A 15 -2.56 -10.05 -13.59
C ALA A 15 -3.26 -8.74 -13.93
N THR A 16 -2.80 -8.08 -15.00
CA THR A 16 -3.45 -6.88 -15.55
C THR A 16 -3.87 -7.12 -16.99
N GLN A 17 -4.75 -6.25 -17.51
CA GLN A 17 -4.85 -6.08 -18.96
C GLN A 17 -3.47 -5.71 -19.54
N PRO A 18 -3.18 -6.04 -20.82
CA PRO A 18 -1.89 -5.78 -21.41
C PRO A 18 -1.50 -4.29 -21.36
N LEU A 19 -0.29 -4.03 -20.87
CA LEU A 19 0.32 -2.70 -20.83
C LEU A 19 1.59 -2.69 -21.65
N LYS A 20 1.94 -1.52 -22.21
CA LYS A 20 3.26 -1.30 -22.79
C LYS A 20 4.26 -1.02 -21.66
N PRO A 21 5.49 -1.56 -21.70
CA PRO A 21 6.53 -1.16 -20.75
C PRO A 21 6.72 0.37 -20.76
N GLY A 22 6.80 0.95 -19.56
CA GLY A 22 6.89 2.41 -19.38
C GLY A 22 5.55 3.14 -19.37
N ALA A 23 4.42 2.46 -19.58
CA ALA A 23 3.10 3.06 -19.36
C ALA A 23 2.95 3.51 -17.89
N ALA A 24 2.38 4.70 -17.70
CA ALA A 24 2.03 5.19 -16.38
C ALA A 24 0.88 4.38 -15.81
N VAL A 25 0.97 4.03 -14.52
CA VAL A 25 -0.06 3.31 -13.79
C VAL A 25 -0.18 3.86 -12.39
N THR A 26 -1.37 3.76 -11.82
CA THR A 26 -1.61 4.03 -10.39
C THR A 26 -1.77 2.72 -9.66
N LEU A 27 -0.91 2.48 -8.67
CA LEU A 27 -1.03 1.35 -7.74
C LEU A 27 -1.86 1.79 -6.52
N GLY A 28 -3.04 1.20 -6.36
CA GLY A 28 -3.90 1.40 -5.21
C GLY A 28 -3.81 0.25 -4.23
N ILE A 29 -3.78 0.54 -2.93
CA ILE A 29 -3.97 -0.43 -1.85
C ILE A 29 -4.78 0.24 -0.73
N ARG A 30 -5.68 -0.49 -0.09
CA ARG A 30 -6.46 0.06 1.02
C ARG A 30 -5.60 0.13 2.30
N PRO A 31 -5.74 1.16 3.14
CA PRO A 31 -4.92 1.34 4.36
C PRO A 31 -4.89 0.13 5.30
N GLU A 32 -5.99 -0.61 5.39
CA GLU A 32 -6.16 -1.80 6.23
C GLU A 32 -5.42 -3.04 5.72
N HIS A 33 -4.92 -3.01 4.48
CA HIS A 33 -4.13 -4.11 3.89
C HIS A 33 -2.62 -3.91 4.02
N LEU A 34 -2.18 -2.84 4.71
CA LEU A 34 -0.78 -2.60 5.07
C LEU A 34 -0.54 -3.07 6.51
N THR A 35 0.56 -3.78 6.74
CA THR A 35 0.91 -4.32 8.06
C THR A 35 2.38 -4.06 8.41
N PRO A 36 2.71 -3.79 9.69
CA PRO A 36 4.10 -3.76 10.15
C PRO A 36 4.72 -5.17 10.28
N ASP A 37 3.94 -6.24 10.16
CA ASP A 37 4.45 -7.61 10.09
C ASP A 37 5.03 -7.89 8.70
N VAL A 38 6.36 -7.88 8.62
CA VAL A 38 7.12 -8.05 7.37
C VAL A 38 7.63 -9.48 7.16
N THR A 39 7.05 -10.46 7.85
CA THR A 39 7.43 -11.87 7.68
C THR A 39 7.06 -12.42 6.30
N THR A 40 6.05 -11.83 5.65
CA THR A 40 5.56 -12.24 4.32
C THR A 40 5.13 -11.02 3.51
N GLY A 41 4.91 -11.22 2.20
CA GLY A 41 4.40 -10.19 1.29
C GLY A 41 5.48 -9.29 0.71
N THR A 42 5.03 -8.27 -0.03
CA THR A 42 5.90 -7.24 -0.61
C THR A 42 6.14 -6.16 0.41
N VAL A 43 7.41 -5.79 0.63
CA VAL A 43 7.82 -4.82 1.65
C VAL A 43 8.11 -3.45 1.05
N VAL A 44 7.64 -2.40 1.71
CA VAL A 44 7.94 -1.01 1.39
C VAL A 44 8.37 -0.25 2.65
N GLU A 45 9.28 0.70 2.47
CA GLU A 45 9.63 1.64 3.53
C GLU A 45 8.56 2.74 3.63
N PHE A 46 8.14 3.03 4.85
CA PHE A 46 7.19 4.08 5.17
C PHE A 46 7.77 5.03 6.20
N GLN A 47 7.79 6.31 5.88
CA GLN A 47 8.10 7.36 6.84
C GLN A 47 6.80 7.76 7.54
N CYS A 48 6.63 7.34 8.79
CA CYS A 48 5.50 7.76 9.61
C CYS A 48 5.73 9.19 10.09
N GLU A 49 4.72 10.04 9.94
CA GLU A 49 4.76 11.46 10.28
C GLU A 49 3.71 11.81 11.33
N VAL A 50 2.52 11.22 11.23
CA VAL A 50 1.41 11.41 12.17
C VAL A 50 0.89 10.06 12.64
N VAL A 51 0.53 10.01 13.93
CA VAL A 51 -0.08 8.84 14.58
C VAL A 51 -1.37 9.29 15.25
N GLU A 52 -2.50 8.73 14.85
CA GLU A 52 -3.81 8.96 15.48
C GLU A 52 -4.31 7.67 16.14
N ARG A 53 -4.50 7.71 17.45
CA ARG A 53 -4.94 6.57 18.26
C ARG A 53 -6.41 6.75 18.62
N LEU A 54 -7.26 5.86 18.12
CA LEU A 54 -8.72 5.92 18.26
C LEU A 54 -9.25 4.86 19.22
N GLY A 55 -8.38 4.19 19.97
CA GLY A 55 -8.70 3.10 20.89
C GLY A 55 -8.85 1.76 20.19
N ASN A 56 -9.84 1.61 19.30
CA ASN A 56 -10.04 0.36 18.57
C ASN A 56 -9.17 0.24 17.30
N ASN A 57 -8.59 1.35 16.85
CA ASN A 57 -7.74 1.44 15.69
C ASN A 57 -6.65 2.50 15.89
N THR A 58 -5.59 2.40 15.10
CA THR A 58 -4.55 3.42 14.99
C THR A 58 -4.33 3.75 13.51
N TYR A 59 -4.45 5.02 13.16
CA TYR A 59 -4.05 5.52 11.84
C TYR A 59 -2.61 6.01 11.88
N LEU A 60 -1.84 5.63 10.85
CA LEU A 60 -0.56 6.24 10.55
C LEU A 60 -0.68 7.02 9.24
N PHE A 61 -0.14 8.23 9.21
CA PHE A 61 -0.03 9.05 8.01
C PHE A 61 1.43 9.38 7.74
N GLY A 62 1.78 9.45 6.47
CA GLY A 62 3.13 9.82 6.05
C GLY A 62 3.36 9.57 4.57
N GLN A 63 4.58 9.18 4.22
CA GLN A 63 5.00 9.00 2.84
C GLN A 63 5.69 7.66 2.58
N CYS A 64 5.64 7.23 1.32
CA CYS A 64 6.38 6.10 0.79
C CYS A 64 7.13 6.53 -0.47
N TYR A 65 8.46 6.41 -0.45
CA TYR A 65 9.35 6.76 -1.58
C TYR A 65 9.10 8.15 -2.22
N GLY A 66 8.68 9.14 -1.43
CA GLY A 66 8.38 10.49 -1.92
C GLY A 66 6.94 10.69 -2.43
N HIS A 67 6.06 9.71 -2.23
CA HIS A 67 4.62 9.88 -2.37
C HIS A 67 3.99 10.17 -1.00
N ASP A 68 3.50 11.40 -0.82
CA ASP A 68 2.82 11.85 0.40
C ASP A 68 1.38 11.31 0.50
N ASN A 69 0.75 11.56 1.65
CA ASN A 69 -0.65 11.19 1.95
C ASN A 69 -0.93 9.68 1.94
N VAL A 70 0.10 8.86 2.17
CA VAL A 70 -0.06 7.43 2.39
C VAL A 70 -0.64 7.20 3.79
N LYS A 71 -1.66 6.34 3.86
CA LYS A 71 -2.38 6.03 5.10
C LYS A 71 -2.27 4.54 5.41
N VAL A 72 -2.10 4.23 6.68
CA VAL A 72 -2.12 2.88 7.23
C VAL A 72 -3.20 2.83 8.30
N LEU A 73 -4.01 1.77 8.30
CA LEU A 73 -5.01 1.52 9.33
C LEU A 73 -4.68 0.22 10.05
N LEU A 74 -4.28 0.32 11.32
CA LEU A 74 -3.91 -0.80 12.16
C LEU A 74 -5.00 -1.08 13.21
N PRO A 75 -5.34 -2.35 13.47
CA PRO A 75 -6.28 -2.69 14.53
C PRO A 75 -5.67 -2.45 15.91
N GLY A 76 -6.52 -2.00 16.83
CA GLY A 76 -6.16 -1.77 18.24
C GLY A 76 -5.34 -0.50 18.48
N ASP A 77 -4.84 -0.43 19.70
CA ASP A 77 -4.13 0.71 20.24
C ASP A 77 -2.60 0.50 20.19
N VAL A 78 -2.02 0.68 19.00
CA VAL A 78 -0.62 0.38 18.75
C VAL A 78 0.27 1.61 18.93
N HIS A 79 1.46 1.40 19.49
CA HIS A 79 2.32 2.48 19.98
C HIS A 79 3.45 2.80 18.99
N PHE A 80 3.09 3.46 17.89
CA PHE A 80 4.03 4.08 16.96
C PHE A 80 4.36 5.52 17.40
N ARG A 81 5.50 6.06 16.95
CA ARG A 81 5.93 7.44 17.17
C ARG A 81 5.88 8.23 15.86
N PRO A 82 5.49 9.52 15.89
CA PRO A 82 5.74 10.43 14.78
C PRO A 82 7.21 10.44 14.36
N TRP A 83 7.46 10.70 13.07
CA TRP A 83 8.79 10.85 12.47
C TRP A 83 9.69 9.62 12.51
N GLN A 84 9.12 8.44 12.69
CA GLN A 84 9.88 7.20 12.61
C GLN A 84 9.72 6.52 11.25
N LYS A 85 10.80 5.91 10.80
CA LYS A 85 10.82 5.04 9.63
C LYS A 85 10.44 3.62 10.04
N ILE A 86 9.49 3.03 9.33
CA ILE A 86 9.07 1.63 9.52
C ILE A 86 8.99 0.92 8.18
N ASN A 87 9.07 -0.41 8.21
CA ASN A 87 8.72 -1.22 7.05
C ASN A 87 7.26 -1.64 7.17
N LEU A 88 6.56 -1.59 6.04
CA LEU A 88 5.22 -2.14 5.89
C LEU A 88 5.29 -3.26 4.86
N ALA A 89 4.53 -4.32 5.09
CA ALA A 89 4.26 -5.32 4.10
C ALA A 89 2.81 -5.27 3.64
N PHE A 90 2.56 -5.82 2.46
CA PHE A 90 1.23 -6.08 1.93
C PHE A 90 1.23 -7.32 1.05
N ASP A 91 0.04 -7.91 0.91
CA ASP A 91 -0.23 -8.94 -0.07
C ASP A 91 -0.67 -8.30 -1.38
N GLU A 92 0.04 -8.61 -2.46
CA GLU A 92 -0.20 -8.12 -3.81
C GLU A 92 -1.61 -8.44 -4.35
N ARG A 93 -2.29 -9.44 -3.79
CA ARG A 93 -3.68 -9.77 -4.11
C ARG A 93 -4.67 -8.67 -3.71
N PHE A 94 -4.30 -7.78 -2.79
CA PHE A 94 -5.13 -6.63 -2.39
C PHE A 94 -4.79 -5.34 -3.15
N CYS A 95 -3.85 -5.40 -4.09
CA CYS A 95 -3.50 -4.27 -4.92
C CYS A 95 -4.49 -4.09 -6.08
N MET A 96 -4.73 -2.83 -6.41
CA MET A 96 -5.50 -2.39 -7.57
C MET A 96 -4.54 -1.68 -8.52
N VAL A 97 -4.67 -1.93 -9.82
CA VAL A 97 -3.87 -1.23 -10.83
C VAL A 97 -4.83 -0.48 -11.74
N PHE A 98 -4.58 0.81 -11.91
CA PHE A 98 -5.32 1.70 -12.81
C PHE A 98 -4.39 2.21 -13.91
N ASP A 99 -4.94 2.37 -15.12
CA ASP A 99 -4.23 2.97 -16.24
C ASP A 99 -4.27 4.51 -16.19
N GLU A 100 -3.72 5.16 -17.22
CA GLU A 100 -3.69 6.62 -17.38
C GLU A 100 -5.08 7.28 -17.55
N ASN A 101 -6.13 6.49 -17.78
CA ASN A 101 -7.52 6.94 -17.89
C ASN A 101 -8.32 6.67 -16.61
N ASP A 102 -7.63 6.35 -15.50
CA ASP A 102 -8.19 5.94 -14.23
C ASP A 102 -9.07 4.66 -14.32
N LEU A 103 -8.91 3.87 -15.39
CA LEU A 103 -9.61 2.61 -15.54
C LEU A 103 -8.86 1.50 -14.83
N ARG A 104 -9.59 0.74 -14.01
CA ARG A 104 -9.04 -0.44 -13.36
C ARG A 104 -8.70 -1.50 -14.41
N ILE A 105 -7.45 -1.95 -14.38
CA ILE A 105 -6.92 -2.98 -15.29
C ILE A 105 -6.47 -4.25 -14.56
N SER A 106 -6.43 -4.26 -13.23
CA SER A 106 -6.30 -5.49 -12.43
C SER A 106 -7.66 -6.16 -12.20
N ALA A 107 -7.66 -7.46 -11.93
CA ALA A 107 -8.88 -8.18 -11.57
C ALA A 107 -9.57 -7.61 -10.33
N ASP A 108 -10.88 -7.84 -10.20
CA ASP A 108 -11.63 -7.49 -9.00
C ASP A 108 -11.11 -8.23 -7.77
N ILE A 109 -11.09 -7.51 -6.64
CA ILE A 109 -10.76 -8.10 -5.34
C ILE A 109 -12.08 -8.60 -4.77
N PRO A 110 -12.22 -9.90 -4.48
CA PRO A 110 -13.43 -10.42 -3.84
C PRO A 110 -13.70 -9.62 -2.57
N ALA A 111 -14.96 -9.29 -2.31
CA ALA A 111 -15.34 -8.83 -0.99
C ALA A 111 -14.93 -9.91 0.03
N PRO A 112 -14.41 -9.54 1.22
CA PRO A 112 -14.30 -10.49 2.31
C PRO A 112 -15.68 -11.14 2.46
N ASP A 113 -15.73 -12.47 2.52
CA ASP A 113 -16.99 -13.19 2.71
C ASP A 113 -17.76 -12.51 3.85
N ALA A 114 -18.95 -12.00 3.54
CA ALA A 114 -19.81 -11.39 4.55
C ALA A 114 -20.11 -12.46 5.59
N HIS A 115 -19.51 -12.32 6.78
CA HIS A 115 -19.83 -13.14 7.94
C HIS A 115 -21.27 -12.91 8.40
#